data_AF-A0A944V775-F1
#
_entry.id   AF-A0A944V775-F1
#
_cell.length_a   1.000
_cell.length_b   1.000
_cell.length_c   1.000
_cell.angle_alpha   90.00
_cell.angle_beta   90.00
_cell.angle_gamma   90.00
#
_symmetry.space_group_name_H-M   'P 1'
#
loop_
_entity.id
_entity.type
_entity.pdbx_description
1 polymer ?
#
loop_
_entity_poly.entity_id
_entity_poly.type
_entity_poly.pdbx_seq_one_letter_code
_entity_poly.pdbx_strand_id
1 'polypeptide(L)'
;MDTKKRDHIIKELFKIDGVREVAEVTGRFDILVTMYSKSLDQMHKMVSEKIGRIEGIQSSESFIEMKSRTKAMPYMPSKGND
;
A
#
# COMPACT_ATOMS: atom_id res chain seq x y z
N MET A 1 -7.37 10.47 -9.84
CA MET A 1 -8.33 10.31 -8.71
C MET A 1 -9.06 11.60 -8.41
N ASP A 2 -10.39 11.55 -8.14
CA ASP A 2 -11.14 12.70 -7.61
C ASP A 2 -10.65 13.02 -6.19
N THR A 3 -10.17 14.24 -5.96
CA THR A 3 -9.55 14.67 -4.69
C THR A 3 -10.50 14.49 -3.50
N LYS A 4 -11.82 14.53 -3.73
CA LYS A 4 -12.81 14.34 -2.66
C LYS A 4 -12.92 12.89 -2.16
N LYS A 5 -12.43 11.91 -2.93
CA LYS A 5 -12.47 10.48 -2.58
C LYS A 5 -11.16 9.95 -1.98
N ARG A 6 -10.10 10.77 -1.93
CA ARG A 6 -8.77 10.41 -1.37
C ARG A 6 -8.85 9.87 0.05
N ASP A 7 -9.44 10.65 0.95
CA ASP A 7 -9.56 10.27 2.36
C ASP A 7 -10.39 9.00 2.55
N HIS A 8 -11.40 8.80 1.70
CA HIS A 8 -12.20 7.59 1.73
C HIS A 8 -11.37 6.37 1.32
N ILE A 9 -10.64 6.46 0.20
CA ILE A 9 -9.78 5.37 -0.30
C ILE A 9 -8.73 5.00 0.74
N ILE A 10 -8.05 5.98 1.34
CA ILE A 10 -7.04 5.73 2.38
C ILE A 10 -7.68 5.02 3.58
N LYS A 11 -8.85 5.47 4.05
CA LYS A 11 -9.57 4.82 5.15
C LYS A 11 -9.97 3.38 4.81
N GLU A 12 -10.45 3.11 3.60
CA GLU A 12 -10.79 1.74 3.20
C GLU A 12 -9.55 0.85 3.07
N LEU A 13 -8.44 1.38 2.55
CA LEU A 13 -7.17 0.66 2.48
C LEU A 13 -6.68 0.25 3.88
N PHE A 14 -6.78 1.14 4.88
CA PHE A 14 -6.39 0.82 6.25
C PHE A 14 -7.29 -0.22 6.94
N LYS A 15 -8.50 -0.49 6.44
CA LYS A 15 -9.35 -1.59 6.94
C LYS A 15 -8.92 -2.96 6.41
N ILE A 16 -8.04 -3.02 5.41
CA ILE A 16 -7.60 -4.27 4.81
C ILE A 16 -6.49 -4.87 5.67
N ASP A 17 -6.78 -6.03 6.28
CA ASP A 17 -5.78 -6.85 6.96
C ASP A 17 -4.62 -7.17 6.02
N GLY A 18 -3.42 -6.69 6.38
CA GLY A 18 -2.20 -6.88 5.59
C GLY A 18 -1.63 -5.59 5.04
N VAL A 19 -2.39 -4.48 4.99
CA VAL A 19 -1.85 -3.15 4.64
C VAL A 19 -0.97 -2.65 5.79
N ARG A 20 0.29 -2.33 5.47
CA ARG A 20 1.28 -1.83 6.42
C ARG A 20 1.46 -0.32 6.31
N GLU A 21 1.55 0.16 5.08
CA GLU A 21 1.90 1.55 4.78
C GLU A 21 1.13 2.02 3.56
N VAL A 22 0.67 3.26 3.61
CA VAL A 22 0.04 3.95 2.50
C VAL A 22 0.78 5.27 2.33
N ALA A 23 1.36 5.48 1.15
CA ALA A 23 2.08 6.69 0.81
C ALA A 23 1.40 7.36 -0.38
N GLU A 24 1.01 8.61 -0.21
CA GLU A 24 0.59 9.46 -1.33
C GLU A 24 1.82 9.93 -2.08
N VAL A 25 1.81 9.78 -3.39
CA VAL A 25 2.95 10.12 -4.24
C VAL A 25 2.53 10.99 -5.40
N THR A 26 3.44 11.85 -5.82
CA THR A 26 3.30 12.59 -7.07
C THR A 26 3.91 11.77 -8.20
N GLY A 27 3.11 11.33 -9.18
CA GLY A 27 3.63 10.55 -10.30
C GLY A 27 2.54 9.90 -11.14
N ARG A 28 2.89 8.81 -11.85
CA ARG A 28 1.92 8.00 -12.63
C ARG A 28 0.89 7.32 -11.73
N PHE A 29 1.29 7.00 -10.51
CA PHE A 29 0.41 6.48 -9.47
C PHE A 29 0.07 7.61 -8.50
N ASP A 30 -1.14 7.59 -7.97
CA ASP A 30 -1.56 8.54 -6.93
C ASP A 30 -1.15 8.04 -5.52
N ILE A 31 -1.15 6.71 -5.31
CA ILE A 31 -0.96 6.07 -3.99
C ILE A 31 -0.09 4.82 -4.16
N LEU A 32 0.89 4.66 -3.28
CA LEU A 32 1.63 3.42 -3.08
C LEU A 32 1.16 2.75 -1.79
N VAL A 33 0.91 1.45 -1.87
CA VAL A 33 0.50 0.65 -0.71
C VAL A 33 1.50 -0.47 -0.51
N THR A 34 2.12 -0.52 0.66
CA THR A 34 2.94 -1.67 1.07
C THR A 34 2.09 -2.59 1.91
N MET A 35 2.00 -3.85 1.49
CA MET A 35 1.19 -4.86 2.16
C MET A 35 1.92 -6.19 2.26
N TYR A 36 1.50 -7.02 3.22
CA TYR A 36 1.98 -8.38 3.41
C TYR A 36 0.87 -9.39 3.23
N SER A 37 1.22 -10.52 2.63
CA SER A 37 0.33 -11.66 2.43
C SER A 37 1.09 -12.94 2.75
N LYS A 38 0.39 -13.97 3.22
CA LYS A 38 0.98 -15.28 3.51
C LYS A 38 1.16 -16.14 2.25
N SER A 39 0.47 -15.81 1.16
CA SER A 39 0.59 -16.51 -0.12
C SER A 39 0.28 -15.59 -1.32
N LEU A 40 0.71 -16.02 -2.51
CA LEU A 40 0.39 -15.32 -3.76
C LEU A 40 -1.12 -15.32 -4.05
N ASP A 41 -1.81 -16.44 -3.79
CA ASP A 41 -3.27 -16.53 -3.94
C ASP A 41 -4.00 -15.52 -3.04
N GLN A 42 -3.58 -15.42 -1.77
CA GLN A 42 -4.14 -14.46 -0.83
C GLN A 42 -3.85 -13.01 -1.28
N MET A 43 -2.68 -12.75 -1.86
CA MET A 43 -2.34 -11.44 -2.41
C MET A 43 -3.24 -11.10 -3.60
N HIS A 44 -3.41 -12.01 -4.55
CA HIS A 44 -4.30 -11.80 -5.70
C HIS A 44 -5.75 -11.54 -5.27
N LYS A 45 -6.26 -12.28 -4.29
CA LYS A 45 -7.59 -12.04 -3.72
C LYS A 45 -7.68 -10.66 -3.05
N MET A 46 -6.69 -10.28 -2.24
CA MET A 46 -6.65 -8.94 -1.63
C MET A 46 -6.67 -7.83 -2.66
N VAL A 47 -5.84 -7.91 -3.70
CA VAL A 47 -5.76 -6.87 -4.74
C VAL A 47 -7.06 -6.82 -5.56
N SER A 48 -7.52 -7.95 -6.07
CA SER A 48 -8.67 -7.98 -6.99
C SER A 48 -10.01 -7.81 -6.31
N GLU A 49 -10.20 -8.41 -5.12
CA GLU A 49 -11.51 -8.43 -4.44
C GLU A 49 -11.67 -7.33 -3.40
N LYS A 50 -10.59 -6.86 -2.78
CA LYS A 50 -10.66 -5.76 -1.81
C LYS A 50 -10.30 -4.45 -2.47
N ILE A 51 -9.06 -4.30 -2.96
CA ILE A 51 -8.55 -3.02 -3.47
C ILE A 51 -9.27 -2.60 -4.75
N GLY A 52 -9.36 -3.48 -5.76
CA GLY A 52 -10.02 -3.17 -7.03
C GLY A 52 -11.51 -2.83 -6.92
N ARG A 53 -12.15 -3.09 -5.77
CA ARG A 53 -13.57 -2.77 -5.51
C ARG A 53 -13.78 -1.49 -4.70
N ILE A 54 -12.73 -0.86 -4.19
CA ILE A 54 -12.84 0.40 -3.45
C ILE A 54 -13.33 1.49 -4.42
N GLU A 55 -14.40 2.19 -4.02
CA GLU A 55 -14.95 3.26 -4.83
C GLU A 55 -13.92 4.39 -5.04
N GLY A 56 -13.60 4.68 -6.31
CA GLY A 56 -12.66 5.72 -6.69
C GLY A 56 -11.29 5.21 -7.13
N ILE A 57 -10.99 3.91 -6.95
CA ILE A 57 -9.83 3.27 -7.57
C ILE A 57 -10.13 3.02 -9.05
N GLN A 58 -9.32 3.60 -9.94
CA GLN A 58 -9.47 3.46 -11.40
C GLN A 58 -8.66 2.29 -11.96
N SER A 59 -7.47 2.09 -11.43
CA SER A 59 -6.57 1.01 -11.81
C SER A 59 -5.64 0.69 -10.65
N SER A 60 -5.11 -0.53 -10.63
CA SER A 60 -4.10 -0.96 -9.67
C SER A 60 -3.04 -1.77 -10.39
N GLU A 61 -1.79 -1.64 -9.95
CA GLU A 61 -0.65 -2.40 -10.46
C GLU A 61 0.11 -2.97 -9.25
N SER A 62 0.49 -4.25 -9.31
CA SER A 62 1.06 -4.98 -8.19
C SER A 62 2.49 -5.40 -8.48
N PHE A 63 3.36 -5.22 -7.49
CA PHE A 63 4.76 -5.64 -7.54
C PHE A 63 5.02 -6.61 -6.39
N ILE A 64 5.63 -7.75 -6.70
CA ILE A 64 6.01 -8.73 -5.68
C ILE A 64 7.48 -8.49 -5.34
N GLU A 65 7.75 -8.14 -4.09
CA GLU A 65 9.11 -7.96 -3.59
C GLU A 65 9.84 -9.32 -3.57
N MET A 66 10.83 -9.48 -4.45
CA MET A 66 11.66 -10.69 -4.51
C MET A 66 12.86 -10.62 -3.55
N LYS A 67 13.44 -9.44 -3.41
CA LYS A 67 14.65 -9.22 -2.62
C LYS A 67 14.74 -7.76 -2.20
N SER A 68 14.88 -7.53 -0.90
CA SER A 68 15.05 -6.19 -0.34
C SER A 68 16.48 -5.97 0.17
N ARG A 69 16.90 -4.71 0.17
CA ARG A 69 18.16 -4.23 0.73
C ARG A 69 17.89 -2.90 1.41
N THR A 70 18.28 -2.77 2.67
CA THR A 70 18.10 -1.54 3.44
C THR A 70 19.45 -1.07 3.94
N LYS A 71 19.73 0.22 3.77
CA LYS A 71 20.87 0.90 4.39
C LYS A 71 20.33 1.81 5.48
N ALA A 72 21.03 1.92 6.61
CA ALA A 72 20.65 2.84 7.66
C ALA A 72 20.59 4.28 7.13
N MET A 73 19.53 5.00 7.48
CA MET A 73 19.36 6.40 7.12
C MET A 73 20.32 7.25 7.95
N PRO A 74 21.23 8.03 7.34
CA PRO A 74 22.26 8.76 8.08
C PRO A 74 21.69 9.86 8.98
N TYR A 75 20.44 10.28 8.73
CA TYR A 75 19.77 11.37 9.46
C TYR A 75 18.48 10.91 10.17
N MET A 76 18.17 9.61 10.17
CA MET A 76 17.02 9.08 10.89
C MET A 76 17.51 8.06 11.91
N PRO A 77 17.62 8.43 13.21
CA PRO A 77 17.98 7.46 14.22
C PRO A 77 16.92 6.35 14.22
N SER A 78 17.36 5.09 14.24
CA SER A 78 16.45 3.96 14.39
C SER A 78 15.62 4.20 15.65
N LYS A 79 14.29 4.27 15.52
CA LYS A 79 13.40 4.32 16.69
C LYS A 79 13.80 3.17 17.61
N GLY A 80 14.36 3.50 18.76
CA GLY A 80 14.63 2.55 19.82
C GLY A 80 13.32 1.89 20.23
N ASN A 81 13.38 0.58 20.45
CA ASN A 81 12.36 -0.10 21.24
C ASN A 81 12.44 0.47 22.66
N ASP A 82 11.48 1.30 23.04
CA ASP A 82 11.03 1.39 24.43
C ASP A 82 9.99 0.30 24.69
#